data_AF-A0A1F3SM40-F1
#
_entry.id   AF-A0A1F3SM40-F1
#
_cell.length_a   1.000
_cell.length_b   1.000
_cell.length_c   1.000
_cell.angle_alpha   90.00
_cell.angle_beta   90.00
_cell.angle_gamma   90.00
#
_symmetry.space_group_name_H-M   'P 1'
#
loop_
_entity.id
_entity.type
_entity.pdbx_description
1 polymer ?
#
loop_
_entity_poly.entity_id
_entity_poly.type
_entity_poly.pdbx_seq_one_letter_code
_entity_poly.pdbx_strand_id
1 'polypeptide(L)'
;MTALGYFNGQSRKINGIQVLLDISSEQKILNVQVKSSPKINEILQNLLVGQGLDAAMTLSPEALRRDDSFIVLELELLQEAILKFVGVLLPDALEKGRPPQELVCRCFGVYQSDIDSFIRGKELSNVSLVHLTEELNAGAACGSCLEELKYFLEQGKQKLLPFPPTASVDASGKRLRIKGLTPKELAELLSEKLPDKSIEVLLVRPPFVLVRSKRGTLSSAQLAELGAWAKEKLLLPLEFRS
;
A
#
# COMPACT_ATOMS: atom_id res chain seq x y z
N MET A 1 -12.73 1.93 30.43
CA MET A 1 -12.10 1.02 29.46
C MET A 1 -11.13 1.85 28.65
N THR A 2 -9.88 1.92 29.10
CA THR A 2 -8.83 2.75 28.51
C THR A 2 -8.11 1.90 27.47
N ALA A 3 -8.10 2.34 26.21
CA ALA A 3 -7.46 1.63 25.13
C ALA A 3 -5.96 1.46 25.41
N LEU A 4 -5.47 0.22 25.31
CA LEU A 4 -4.05 -0.12 25.30
C LEU A 4 -3.41 0.51 24.06
N GLY A 5 -2.83 1.69 24.22
CA GLY A 5 -1.95 2.28 23.21
C GLY A 5 -0.69 1.43 23.08
N TYR A 6 -0.38 0.99 21.87
CA TYR A 6 0.85 0.29 21.55
C TYR A 6 2.04 1.22 21.82
N PHE A 7 2.73 1.02 22.94
CA PHE A 7 4.00 1.66 23.24
C PHE A 7 5.12 0.92 22.51
N ASN A 8 5.72 1.55 21.49
CA ASN A 8 6.89 1.03 20.78
C ASN A 8 8.11 1.96 20.99
N GLY A 9 8.26 2.48 22.21
CA GLY A 9 9.32 3.43 22.54
C GLY A 9 10.71 2.85 22.31
N GLN A 10 11.48 3.43 21.37
CA GLN A 10 12.89 3.10 21.19
C GLN A 10 13.75 4.04 22.03
N SER A 11 14.76 3.48 22.70
CA SER A 11 15.70 4.26 23.51
C SER A 11 17.15 4.02 23.09
N ARG A 12 17.94 5.09 23.05
CA ARG A 12 19.39 5.04 22.83
C ARG A 12 20.11 5.92 23.82
N LYS A 13 21.24 5.43 24.34
CA LYS A 13 22.08 6.11 25.32
C LYS A 13 23.54 6.12 24.84
N ILE A 14 24.13 7.30 24.72
CA ILE A 14 25.57 7.49 24.45
C ILE A 14 26.07 8.61 25.36
N ASN A 15 27.21 8.44 26.02
CA ASN A 15 27.86 9.44 26.89
C ASN A 15 26.93 10.08 27.95
N GLY A 16 25.97 9.32 28.49
CA GLY A 16 25.01 9.80 29.49
C GLY A 16 23.77 10.49 28.93
N ILE A 17 23.77 10.83 27.64
CA ILE A 17 22.61 11.37 26.91
C ILE A 17 21.74 10.20 26.45
N GLN A 18 20.46 10.21 26.83
CA GLN A 18 19.49 9.21 26.39
C GLN A 18 18.36 9.89 25.61
N VAL A 19 18.14 9.47 24.37
CA VAL A 19 16.98 9.87 23.55
C VAL A 19 15.93 8.76 23.59
N LEU A 20 14.71 9.13 23.89
CA LEU A 20 13.51 8.30 23.86
C LEU A 20 12.61 8.85 22.76
N LEU A 21 12.25 7.98 21.82
CA LEU A 21 11.34 8.29 20.73
C LEU A 21 10.09 7.43 20.85
N ASP A 22 8.95 8.09 20.89
CA ASP A 22 7.64 7.45 20.76
C ASP A 22 7.06 7.79 19.40
N ILE A 23 6.72 6.75 18.65
CA ILE A 23 6.32 6.87 17.24
C ILE A 23 5.06 6.04 17.04
N SER A 24 4.04 6.65 16.45
CA SER A 24 2.76 5.99 16.18
C SER A 24 2.88 4.90 15.11
N SER A 25 1.85 4.06 14.95
CA SER A 25 1.72 3.16 13.80
C SER A 25 1.75 3.89 12.45
N GLU A 26 1.33 5.16 12.40
CA GLU A 26 1.42 6.04 11.22
C GLU A 26 2.79 6.73 11.05
N GLN A 27 3.82 6.29 11.78
CA GLN A 27 5.17 6.89 11.74
C GLN A 27 5.22 8.40 12.06
N LYS A 28 4.29 8.91 12.88
CA LYS A 28 4.36 10.26 13.44
C LYS A 28 5.05 10.23 14.78
N ILE A 29 5.90 11.23 15.02
CA ILE A 29 6.57 11.38 16.30
C ILE A 29 5.53 11.87 17.32
N LEU A 30 5.24 11.04 18.32
CA LEU A 30 4.30 11.35 19.39
C LEU A 30 5.01 12.06 20.55
N ASN A 31 6.26 11.70 20.80
CA ASN A 31 7.06 12.25 21.87
C ASN A 31 8.55 12.06 21.59
N VAL A 32 9.35 13.05 21.98
CA VAL A 32 10.81 13.00 22.01
C VAL A 32 11.27 13.42 23.40
N GLN A 33 12.11 12.60 24.04
CA GLN A 33 12.73 12.96 25.32
C GLN A 33 14.24 12.65 25.31
N VAL A 34 15.03 13.70 25.47
CA VAL A 34 16.46 13.74 25.74
C VAL A 34 16.68 13.94 27.23
N LYS A 35 17.18 12.91 27.93
CA LYS A 35 17.34 12.96 29.40
C LYS A 35 18.43 13.90 29.90
N SER A 36 19.34 14.36 29.04
CA SER A 36 20.46 15.21 29.43
C SER A 36 20.14 16.71 29.41
N SER A 37 19.09 17.14 28.69
CA SER A 37 18.86 18.57 28.46
C SER A 37 17.37 18.90 28.31
N PRO A 38 16.75 19.52 29.33
CA PRO A 38 15.33 19.91 29.27
C PRO A 38 15.06 20.98 28.20
N LYS A 39 16.03 21.88 27.93
CA LYS A 39 15.90 22.89 26.87
C LYS A 39 15.85 22.26 25.48
N ILE A 40 16.64 21.20 25.24
CA ILE A 40 16.60 20.45 23.98
C ILE A 40 15.28 19.68 23.84
N ASN A 41 14.73 19.16 24.94
CA ASN A 41 13.40 18.51 24.90
C ASN A 41 12.33 19.44 24.40
N GLU A 42 12.28 20.66 24.93
CA GLU A 42 11.29 21.64 24.52
C GLU A 42 11.42 21.97 23.01
N ILE A 43 12.65 22.17 22.53
CA ILE A 43 12.92 22.46 21.11
C ILE A 43 12.49 21.29 20.23
N LEU A 44 12.93 20.06 20.56
CA LEU A 44 12.60 18.87 19.76
C LEU A 44 11.11 18.54 19.83
N GLN A 45 10.45 18.72 20.98
CA GLN A 45 9.01 18.52 21.06
C GLN A 45 8.25 19.51 20.17
N ASN A 46 8.63 20.80 20.20
CA ASN A 46 7.99 21.81 19.37
C ASN A 46 8.23 21.60 17.86
N LEU A 47 9.40 21.09 17.48
CA LEU A 47 9.75 20.87 16.07
C LEU A 47 9.22 19.56 15.50
N LEU A 48 9.13 18.51 16.32
CA LEU A 48 8.94 17.14 15.82
C LEU A 48 7.61 16.51 16.19
N VAL A 49 6.98 16.90 17.30
CA VAL A 49 5.71 16.27 17.70
C VAL A 49 4.65 16.53 16.64
N GLY A 50 4.03 15.45 16.15
CA GLY A 50 3.05 15.47 15.06
C GLY A 50 3.66 15.48 13.65
N GLN A 51 4.97 15.63 13.52
CA GLN A 51 5.67 15.51 12.23
C GLN A 51 5.91 14.04 11.86
N GLY A 52 6.06 13.80 10.55
CA GLY A 52 6.54 12.53 10.04
C GLY A 52 8.05 12.35 10.24
N LEU A 53 8.53 11.10 10.24
CA LEU A 53 9.95 10.77 10.42
C LEU A 53 10.86 11.45 9.37
N ASP A 54 10.39 11.62 8.14
CA ASP A 54 11.13 12.28 7.06
C ASP A 54 11.54 13.71 7.45
N ALA A 55 10.62 14.47 8.06
CA ALA A 55 10.90 15.84 8.49
C ALA A 55 12.00 15.88 9.57
N ALA A 56 11.99 14.89 10.47
CA ALA A 56 12.98 14.77 11.53
C ALA A 56 14.37 14.41 11.00
N MET A 57 14.45 13.59 9.94
CA MET A 57 15.71 13.26 9.26
C MET A 57 16.29 14.44 8.47
N THR A 58 15.45 15.38 8.04
CA THR A 58 15.88 16.60 7.33
C THR A 58 16.23 17.77 8.24
N LEU A 59 16.13 17.62 9.57
CA LEU A 59 16.51 18.68 10.50
C LEU A 59 18.00 19.01 10.36
N SER A 60 18.28 20.27 10.03
CA SER A 60 19.65 20.77 10.00
C SER A 60 20.09 21.22 11.41
N PRO A 61 21.40 21.20 11.72
CA PRO A 61 21.94 21.74 12.97
C PRO A 61 21.52 23.20 13.21
N GLU A 62 21.36 24.00 12.15
CA GLU A 62 20.94 25.40 12.21
C GLU A 62 19.50 25.54 12.72
N ALA A 63 18.61 24.61 12.40
CA ALA A 63 17.23 24.62 12.88
C ALA A 63 17.12 24.42 14.40
N LEU A 64 18.17 23.89 15.03
CA LEU A 64 18.23 23.65 16.47
C LEU A 64 19.03 24.71 17.23
N ARG A 65 19.82 25.55 16.55
CA ARG A 65 20.62 26.60 17.17
C ARG A 65 19.75 27.77 17.63
N ARG A 66 19.67 27.98 18.94
CA ARG A 66 19.20 29.25 19.53
C ARG A 66 20.27 30.03 20.29
N ASP A 67 21.32 29.36 20.75
CA ASP A 67 22.49 29.96 21.45
C ASP A 67 23.75 29.12 21.11
N ASP A 68 24.95 29.69 21.25
CA ASP A 68 26.29 29.15 20.87
C ASP A 68 26.69 27.77 21.46
N SER A 69 25.77 27.05 22.10
CA SER A 69 25.92 25.67 22.53
C SER A 69 25.85 24.69 21.35
N PHE A 70 26.84 23.80 21.26
CA PHE A 70 26.97 22.77 20.22
C PHE A 70 25.92 21.66 20.42
N ILE A 71 24.88 21.62 19.56
CA ILE A 71 23.75 20.66 19.59
C ILE A 71 24.02 19.41 18.71
N VAL A 72 25.28 19.18 18.35
CA VAL A 72 25.63 18.18 17.33
C VAL A 72 25.33 16.76 17.81
N LEU A 73 25.67 16.44 19.07
CA LEU A 73 25.55 15.08 19.60
C LEU A 73 24.09 14.64 19.79
N GLU A 74 23.21 15.50 20.31
CA GLU A 74 21.80 15.17 20.49
C GLU A 74 21.07 14.97 19.16
N LEU A 75 21.42 15.75 18.13
CA LEU A 75 20.87 15.58 16.78
C LEU A 75 21.36 14.27 16.15
N GLU A 76 22.65 13.94 16.28
CA GLU A 76 23.19 12.65 15.83
C GLU A 76 22.48 11.48 16.52
N LEU A 77 22.26 11.56 17.83
CA LEU A 77 21.55 10.53 18.59
C LEU A 77 20.08 10.40 18.21
N LEU A 78 19.43 11.52 17.89
CA LEU A 78 18.07 11.54 17.37
C LEU A 78 18.01 10.86 16.00
N GLN A 79 18.91 11.22 15.08
CA GLN A 79 18.99 10.61 13.76
C GLN A 79 19.29 9.11 13.85
N GLU A 80 20.23 8.69 14.71
CA GLU A 80 20.50 7.27 14.95
C GLU A 80 19.30 6.53 15.57
N ALA A 81 18.57 7.16 16.49
CA ALA A 81 17.39 6.56 17.09
C ALA A 81 16.25 6.43 16.06
N ILE A 82 16.07 7.41 15.17
CA ILE A 82 15.16 7.34 14.03
C ILE A 82 15.61 6.26 13.06
N LEU A 83 16.87 6.23 12.65
CA LEU A 83 17.43 5.20 11.78
C LEU A 83 17.28 3.80 12.39
N LYS A 84 17.47 3.65 13.70
CA LYS A 84 17.26 2.36 14.36
C LYS A 84 15.78 1.96 14.38
N PHE A 85 14.89 2.93 14.59
CA PHE A 85 13.44 2.70 14.52
C PHE A 85 13.01 2.30 13.10
N VAL A 86 13.45 3.07 12.11
CA VAL A 86 13.25 2.83 10.67
C VAL A 86 14.00 1.57 10.19
N GLY A 87 14.96 1.10 10.98
CA GLY A 87 15.91 0.06 10.62
C GLY A 87 17.12 0.61 9.87
N VAL A 88 18.27 -0.05 10.02
CA VAL A 88 19.43 0.23 9.16
C VAL A 88 19.00 -0.02 7.72
N LEU A 89 18.74 1.06 6.99
CA LEU A 89 18.56 1.03 5.56
C LEU A 89 19.91 0.63 4.98
N LEU A 90 19.97 -0.53 4.34
CA LEU A 90 21.16 -0.93 3.61
C LEU A 90 21.40 0.07 2.46
N PRO A 91 22.65 0.26 2.01
CA PRO A 91 22.98 1.16 0.90
C PRO A 91 22.06 0.98 -0.31
N ASP A 92 21.76 -0.27 -0.67
CA ASP A 92 20.87 -0.66 -1.77
C ASP A 92 19.44 -0.09 -1.65
N ALA A 93 18.96 0.15 -0.43
CA ALA A 93 17.68 0.81 -0.21
C ALA A 93 17.81 2.32 -0.45
N LEU A 94 18.88 2.95 0.06
CA LEU A 94 19.12 4.39 -0.06
C LEU A 94 19.38 4.83 -1.50
N GLU A 95 20.07 4.00 -2.30
CA GLU A 95 20.40 4.31 -3.70
C GLU A 95 19.17 4.50 -4.59
N LYS A 96 18.02 3.89 -4.24
CA LYS A 96 16.80 3.99 -5.05
C LYS A 96 16.07 5.33 -4.88
N GLY A 97 16.47 6.17 -3.92
CA GLY A 97 15.92 7.52 -3.72
C GLY A 97 14.41 7.56 -3.45
N ARG A 98 13.83 6.44 -2.99
CA ARG A 98 12.39 6.30 -2.73
C ARG A 98 12.06 6.50 -1.25
N PRO A 99 10.84 6.94 -0.93
CA PRO A 99 10.47 7.28 0.44
C PRO A 99 10.62 6.08 1.39
N PRO A 100 11.27 6.21 2.56
CA PRO A 100 11.49 5.09 3.49
C PRO A 100 10.19 4.41 3.94
N GLN A 101 9.07 5.15 3.99
CA GLN A 101 7.74 4.64 4.35
C GLN A 101 7.20 3.58 3.39
N GLU A 102 7.69 3.54 2.15
CA GLU A 102 7.28 2.54 1.17
C GLU A 102 8.18 1.30 1.19
N LEU A 103 9.23 1.28 2.04
CA LEU A 103 10.16 0.17 2.09
C LEU A 103 9.57 -1.04 2.84
N VAL A 104 9.49 -2.18 2.15
CA VAL A 104 8.95 -3.43 2.68
C VAL A 104 10.08 -4.40 3.06
N CYS A 105 11.11 -4.55 2.22
CA CYS A 105 12.27 -5.39 2.55
C CYS A 105 13.54 -4.54 2.69
N ARG A 106 14.04 -4.40 3.93
CA ARG A 106 15.27 -3.67 4.24
C ARG A 106 16.53 -4.35 3.67
N CYS A 107 16.55 -5.68 3.62
CA CYS A 107 17.72 -6.45 3.17
C CYS A 107 18.06 -6.26 1.69
N PHE A 108 17.07 -5.99 0.85
CA PHE A 108 17.23 -5.92 -0.60
C PHE A 108 16.65 -4.64 -1.20
N GLY A 109 16.32 -3.66 -0.35
CA GLY A 109 15.74 -2.39 -0.80
C GLY A 109 14.46 -2.57 -1.61
N VAL A 110 13.54 -3.44 -1.18
CA VAL A 110 12.29 -3.71 -1.91
C VAL A 110 11.17 -2.85 -1.36
N TYR A 111 10.53 -2.09 -2.24
CA TYR A 111 9.48 -1.14 -1.91
C TYR A 111 8.11 -1.66 -2.33
N GLN A 112 7.06 -1.08 -1.76
CA GLN A 112 5.68 -1.39 -2.12
C GLN A 112 5.45 -1.26 -3.64
N SER A 113 6.01 -0.22 -4.27
CA SER A 113 5.90 -0.04 -5.72
C SER A 113 6.54 -1.16 -6.54
N ASP A 114 7.60 -1.81 -6.03
CA ASP A 114 8.24 -2.96 -6.68
C ASP A 114 7.29 -4.17 -6.67
N ILE A 115 6.66 -4.40 -5.52
CA ILE A 115 5.63 -5.44 -5.35
C ILE A 115 4.47 -5.17 -6.29
N ASP A 116 3.93 -3.94 -6.30
CA ASP A 116 2.83 -3.58 -7.20
C ASP A 116 3.20 -3.75 -8.69
N SER A 117 4.45 -3.46 -9.06
CA SER A 117 4.95 -3.65 -10.42
C SER A 117 5.12 -5.13 -10.78
N PHE A 118 5.62 -5.95 -9.85
CA PHE A 118 5.70 -7.40 -9.99
C PHE A 118 4.32 -8.03 -10.22
N ILE A 119 3.32 -7.64 -9.42
CA ILE A 119 1.97 -8.19 -9.54
C ILE A 119 1.32 -7.72 -10.86
N ARG A 120 1.51 -6.46 -11.28
CA ARG A 120 1.00 -5.95 -12.57
C ARG A 120 1.61 -6.63 -13.79
N GLY A 121 2.87 -7.05 -13.70
CA GLY A 121 3.59 -7.68 -14.81
C GLY A 121 3.28 -9.18 -15.01
N LYS A 122 2.55 -9.83 -14.09
CA LYS A 122 2.27 -11.27 -14.13
C LYS A 122 0.77 -11.57 -14.11
N GLU A 123 0.38 -12.70 -14.69
CA GLU A 123 -0.98 -13.21 -14.58
C GLU A 123 -1.31 -13.58 -13.12
N LEU A 124 -2.46 -13.12 -12.61
CA LEU A 124 -2.87 -13.24 -11.20
C LEU A 124 -2.81 -14.69 -10.64
N SER A 125 -3.09 -15.68 -11.47
CA SER A 125 -3.03 -17.12 -11.13
C SER A 125 -1.62 -17.59 -10.76
N ASN A 126 -0.59 -16.91 -11.26
CA ASN A 126 0.81 -17.26 -11.08
C ASN A 126 1.50 -16.39 -10.03
N VAL A 127 0.80 -15.48 -9.35
CA VAL A 127 1.43 -14.60 -8.36
C VAL A 127 1.39 -15.26 -6.97
N SER A 128 2.50 -15.89 -6.58
CA SER A 128 2.70 -16.52 -5.27
C SER A 128 3.77 -15.77 -4.46
N LEU A 129 3.79 -15.97 -3.14
CA LEU A 129 4.85 -15.42 -2.30
C LEU A 129 6.22 -15.93 -2.72
N VAL A 130 6.32 -17.20 -3.11
CA VAL A 130 7.56 -17.84 -3.58
C VAL A 130 8.11 -17.11 -4.80
N HIS A 131 7.27 -16.89 -5.82
CA HIS A 131 7.71 -16.16 -7.02
C HIS A 131 8.10 -14.71 -6.72
N LEU A 132 7.41 -14.06 -5.79
CA LEU A 132 7.77 -12.71 -5.36
C LEU A 132 9.14 -12.69 -4.67
N THR A 133 9.40 -13.66 -3.79
CA THR A 133 10.68 -13.78 -3.10
C THR A 133 11.83 -14.13 -4.03
N GLU A 134 11.59 -14.95 -5.06
CA GLU A 134 12.58 -15.31 -6.08
C GLU A 134 12.93 -14.13 -6.99
N GLU A 135 11.94 -13.34 -7.40
CA GLU A 135 12.16 -12.24 -8.36
C GLU A 135 12.76 -11.00 -7.68
N LEU A 136 12.23 -10.63 -6.50
CA LEU A 136 12.65 -9.41 -5.80
C LEU A 136 13.73 -9.66 -4.74
N ASN A 137 14.14 -10.92 -4.54
CA ASN A 137 14.95 -11.39 -3.41
C ASN A 137 14.33 -11.07 -2.03
N ALA A 138 13.10 -10.55 -1.98
CA ALA A 138 12.46 -10.07 -0.77
C ALA A 138 12.23 -11.24 0.19
N GLY A 139 12.68 -11.13 1.44
CA GLY A 139 12.50 -12.18 2.45
C GLY A 139 13.52 -13.32 2.43
N ALA A 140 14.44 -13.36 1.45
CA ALA A 140 15.45 -14.43 1.34
C ALA A 140 16.56 -14.38 2.41
N ALA A 141 16.84 -13.19 2.97
CA ALA A 141 17.94 -12.99 3.93
C ALA A 141 17.49 -13.24 5.38
N CYS A 142 16.76 -12.30 5.98
CA CYS A 142 16.36 -12.37 7.40
C CYS A 142 14.93 -12.86 7.62
N GLY A 143 14.10 -12.91 6.58
CA GLY A 143 12.69 -13.30 6.65
C GLY A 143 11.75 -12.35 7.41
N SER A 144 12.24 -11.26 8.02
CA SER A 144 11.41 -10.40 8.89
C SER A 144 10.29 -9.67 8.15
N CYS A 145 10.40 -9.50 6.84
CA CYS A 145 9.40 -8.85 5.98
C CYS A 145 8.37 -9.83 5.41
N LEU A 146 8.45 -11.15 5.66
CA LEU A 146 7.59 -12.13 5.00
C LEU A 146 6.09 -11.92 5.26
N GLU A 147 5.68 -11.56 6.48
CA GLU A 147 4.28 -11.28 6.79
C GLU A 147 3.77 -10.00 6.09
N GLU A 148 4.63 -8.99 6.00
CA GLU A 148 4.33 -7.73 5.31
C GLU A 148 4.27 -7.93 3.77
N LEU A 149 5.17 -8.75 3.22
CA LEU A 149 5.14 -9.17 1.83
C LEU A 149 3.86 -9.93 1.48
N LYS A 150 3.41 -10.85 2.34
CA LYS A 150 2.10 -11.53 2.18
C LYS A 150 0.96 -10.53 2.18
N TYR A 151 0.97 -9.58 3.12
CA TYR A 151 -0.05 -8.54 3.20
C TYR A 151 -0.11 -7.73 1.91
N PHE A 152 1.01 -7.17 1.44
CA PHE A 152 1.04 -6.38 0.22
C PHE A 152 0.74 -7.20 -1.04
N LEU A 153 1.15 -8.46 -1.07
CA LEU A 153 0.81 -9.38 -2.15
C LEU A 153 -0.70 -9.59 -2.24
N GLU A 154 -1.37 -9.88 -1.12
CA GLU A 154 -2.82 -10.09 -1.10
C GLU A 154 -3.59 -8.79 -1.35
N GLN A 155 -3.12 -7.66 -0.83
CA GLN A 155 -3.69 -6.34 -1.14
C GLN A 155 -3.51 -5.99 -2.63
N GLY A 156 -2.33 -6.22 -3.20
CA GLY A 156 -2.05 -5.97 -4.61
C GLY A 156 -2.89 -6.87 -5.52
N LYS A 157 -3.06 -8.15 -5.17
CA LYS A 157 -4.02 -9.03 -5.84
C LYS A 157 -5.44 -8.49 -5.74
N GLN A 158 -5.88 -8.00 -4.58
CA GLN A 158 -7.21 -7.41 -4.42
C GLN A 158 -7.40 -6.12 -5.24
N LYS A 159 -6.33 -5.34 -5.44
CA LYS A 159 -6.35 -4.14 -6.31
C LYS A 159 -6.39 -4.48 -7.80
N LEU A 160 -5.78 -5.60 -8.20
CA LEU A 160 -5.80 -6.11 -9.58
C LEU A 160 -7.00 -6.99 -9.88
N LEU A 161 -7.61 -7.60 -8.85
CA LEU A 161 -8.97 -8.06 -8.95
C LEU A 161 -9.81 -6.80 -9.24
N PRO A 162 -10.53 -6.74 -10.37
CA PRO A 162 -11.13 -5.50 -10.81
C PRO A 162 -12.10 -4.87 -9.79
N PHE A 163 -12.57 -5.61 -8.77
CA PHE A 163 -13.35 -5.11 -7.62
C PHE A 163 -13.28 -6.06 -6.41
N PRO A 164 -13.49 -5.57 -5.16
CA PRO A 164 -13.46 -6.40 -3.95
C PRO A 164 -14.44 -7.59 -4.01
N PRO A 165 -14.23 -8.63 -3.20
CA PRO A 165 -15.12 -9.80 -3.10
C PRO A 165 -16.46 -9.48 -2.41
N THR A 166 -16.99 -8.26 -2.51
CA THR A 166 -18.41 -8.01 -2.23
C THR A 166 -19.20 -8.44 -3.46
N ALA A 167 -19.61 -9.71 -3.49
CA ALA A 167 -20.75 -10.07 -4.33
C ALA A 167 -21.84 -9.06 -3.95
N SER A 168 -22.27 -8.23 -4.90
CA SER A 168 -23.32 -7.26 -4.68
C SER A 168 -24.52 -8.04 -4.14
N VAL A 169 -24.75 -7.93 -2.85
CA VAL A 169 -25.85 -8.57 -2.15
C VAL A 169 -26.95 -7.52 -2.02
N ASP A 170 -28.21 -7.95 -2.17
CA ASP A 170 -29.33 -7.07 -1.88
C ASP A 170 -29.39 -6.74 -0.38
N ALA A 171 -30.35 -5.90 0.02
CA ALA A 171 -30.57 -5.55 1.43
C ALA A 171 -30.84 -6.78 2.33
N SER A 172 -31.12 -7.95 1.76
CA SER A 172 -31.36 -9.21 2.46
C SER A 172 -30.11 -10.12 2.52
N GLY A 173 -28.96 -9.65 2.03
CA GLY A 173 -27.72 -10.44 2.00
C GLY A 173 -27.71 -11.52 0.90
N LYS A 174 -28.69 -11.53 0.00
CA LYS A 174 -28.76 -12.49 -1.10
C LYS A 174 -28.03 -11.93 -2.31
N ARG A 175 -27.24 -12.77 -2.97
CA ARG A 175 -26.49 -12.35 -4.18
C ARG A 175 -27.46 -11.77 -5.21
N LEU A 176 -27.20 -10.55 -5.66
CA LEU A 176 -27.98 -9.89 -6.70
C LEU A 176 -27.95 -10.74 -7.97
N ARG A 177 -29.12 -11.23 -8.36
CA ARG A 177 -29.34 -11.93 -9.63
C ARG A 177 -30.01 -10.96 -10.57
N ILE A 178 -29.39 -10.69 -11.70
CA ILE A 178 -30.03 -9.90 -12.75
C ILE A 178 -31.05 -10.81 -13.44
N LYS A 179 -32.34 -10.46 -13.35
CA LYS A 179 -33.46 -11.27 -13.87
C LYS A 179 -33.46 -12.74 -13.41
N GLY A 180 -32.94 -13.02 -12.21
CA GLY A 180 -32.87 -14.38 -11.68
C GLY A 180 -31.76 -15.26 -12.27
N LEU A 181 -31.00 -14.76 -13.26
CA LEU A 181 -29.89 -15.49 -13.88
C LEU A 181 -28.68 -15.54 -12.94
N THR A 182 -28.02 -16.68 -12.94
CA THR A 182 -26.67 -16.86 -12.38
C THR A 182 -25.63 -16.17 -13.26
N PRO A 183 -24.45 -15.84 -12.71
CA PRO A 183 -23.37 -15.26 -13.51
C PRO A 183 -22.99 -16.09 -14.74
N LYS A 184 -23.08 -17.43 -14.64
CA LYS A 184 -22.80 -18.35 -15.75
C LYS A 184 -23.84 -18.23 -16.86
N GLU A 185 -25.12 -18.29 -16.52
CA GLU A 185 -26.22 -18.15 -17.48
C GLU A 185 -26.21 -16.77 -18.14
N LEU A 186 -25.85 -15.72 -17.38
CA LEU A 186 -25.71 -14.38 -17.94
C LEU A 186 -24.50 -14.26 -18.88
N ALA A 187 -23.39 -14.94 -18.59
CA ALA A 187 -22.23 -14.99 -19.50
C ALA A 187 -22.55 -15.73 -20.80
N GLU A 188 -23.29 -16.83 -20.72
CA GLU A 188 -23.76 -17.59 -21.88
C GLU A 188 -24.72 -16.74 -22.74
N LEU A 189 -25.68 -16.07 -22.11
CA LEU A 189 -26.62 -15.16 -22.78
C LEU A 189 -25.89 -14.02 -23.49
N LEU A 190 -24.92 -13.39 -22.83
CA LEU A 190 -24.14 -12.30 -23.42
C LEU A 190 -23.30 -12.81 -24.59
N SER A 191 -22.63 -13.95 -24.44
CA SER A 191 -21.82 -14.54 -25.51
C SER A 191 -22.64 -14.90 -26.75
N GLU A 192 -23.91 -15.29 -26.58
CA GLU A 192 -24.81 -15.59 -27.70
C GLU A 192 -25.38 -14.32 -28.37
N LYS A 193 -25.73 -13.31 -27.57
CA LYS A 193 -26.50 -12.15 -28.05
C LYS A 193 -25.65 -10.92 -28.40
N LEU A 194 -24.37 -10.87 -28.01
CA LEU A 194 -23.51 -9.73 -28.29
C LEU A 194 -23.49 -9.40 -29.81
N PRO A 195 -23.61 -8.11 -30.18
CA PRO A 195 -23.70 -7.71 -31.58
C PRO A 195 -22.39 -7.95 -32.33
N ASP A 196 -21.26 -7.92 -31.63
CA ASP A 196 -19.93 -8.17 -32.20
C ASP A 196 -19.31 -9.44 -31.61
N LYS A 197 -19.15 -10.46 -32.44
CA LYS A 197 -18.48 -11.73 -32.08
C LYS A 197 -16.97 -11.58 -31.86
N SER A 198 -16.40 -10.41 -32.17
CA SER A 198 -15.02 -10.08 -31.84
C SER A 198 -14.83 -9.79 -30.35
N ILE A 199 -15.93 -9.63 -29.60
CA ILE A 199 -15.93 -9.31 -28.17
C ILE A 199 -16.16 -10.59 -27.37
N GLU A 200 -15.23 -10.88 -26.47
CA GLU A 200 -15.27 -12.03 -25.58
C GLU A 200 -15.61 -11.57 -24.17
N VAL A 201 -16.56 -12.25 -23.53
CA VAL A 201 -16.95 -11.99 -22.14
C VAL A 201 -15.98 -12.72 -21.24
N LEU A 202 -15.15 -11.97 -20.50
CA LEU A 202 -14.18 -12.55 -19.57
C LEU A 202 -14.80 -12.81 -18.20
N LEU A 203 -15.65 -11.89 -17.74
CA LEU A 203 -16.23 -11.95 -16.40
C LEU A 203 -17.59 -11.25 -16.37
N VAL A 204 -18.57 -11.92 -15.75
CA VAL A 204 -19.89 -11.33 -15.50
C VAL A 204 -20.09 -11.20 -14.00
N ARG A 205 -20.26 -9.96 -13.51
CA ARG A 205 -20.57 -9.68 -12.11
C ARG A 205 -21.50 -8.47 -12.00
N PRO A 206 -22.82 -8.69 -11.90
CA PRO A 206 -23.81 -7.63 -11.77
C PRO A 206 -23.39 -6.44 -10.88
N PRO A 207 -23.58 -5.18 -11.31
CA PRO A 207 -24.05 -4.73 -12.64
C PRO A 207 -22.95 -4.69 -13.72
N PHE A 208 -21.74 -5.19 -13.47
CA PHE A 208 -20.60 -5.04 -14.39
C PHE A 208 -20.35 -6.28 -15.26
N VAL A 209 -19.85 -6.05 -16.48
CA VAL A 209 -19.37 -7.09 -17.38
C VAL A 209 -17.98 -6.71 -17.90
N LEU A 210 -16.99 -7.55 -17.67
CA LEU A 210 -15.67 -7.40 -18.26
C LEU A 210 -15.65 -8.10 -19.62
N VAL A 211 -15.29 -7.33 -20.63
CA VAL A 211 -15.21 -7.76 -22.02
C VAL A 211 -13.86 -7.43 -22.61
N ARG A 212 -13.38 -8.28 -23.51
CA ARG A 212 -12.14 -8.04 -24.27
C ARG A 212 -12.44 -8.14 -25.75
N SER A 213 -11.94 -7.21 -26.55
CA SER A 213 -11.96 -7.39 -28.00
C SER A 213 -10.75 -8.22 -28.45
N LYS A 214 -10.98 -9.15 -29.38
CA LYS A 214 -9.94 -9.91 -30.07
C LYS A 214 -9.10 -9.04 -31.01
N ARG A 215 -9.59 -7.84 -31.36
CA ARG A 215 -8.96 -6.91 -32.30
C ARG A 215 -8.21 -5.76 -31.63
N GLY A 216 -8.22 -5.66 -30.31
CA GLY A 216 -7.53 -4.60 -29.57
C GLY A 216 -8.28 -4.17 -28.30
N THR A 217 -7.96 -2.98 -27.79
CA THR A 217 -8.66 -2.35 -26.67
C THR A 217 -9.98 -1.74 -27.13
N LEU A 218 -11.04 -1.90 -26.34
CA LEU A 218 -12.32 -1.25 -26.61
C LEU A 218 -12.26 0.19 -26.11
N SER A 219 -12.71 1.13 -26.93
CA SER A 219 -12.87 2.52 -26.52
C SER A 219 -14.02 2.66 -25.51
N SER A 220 -13.98 3.73 -24.71
CA SER A 220 -15.06 4.05 -23.76
C SER A 220 -16.42 4.24 -24.46
N ALA A 221 -16.43 4.75 -25.69
CA ALA A 221 -17.64 4.87 -26.52
C ALA A 221 -18.24 3.51 -26.85
N GLN A 222 -17.43 2.54 -27.29
CA GLN A 222 -17.88 1.18 -27.59
C GLN A 222 -18.41 0.46 -26.34
N LEU A 223 -17.77 0.66 -25.18
CA LEU A 223 -18.26 0.11 -23.92
C LEU A 223 -19.61 0.72 -23.50
N ALA A 224 -19.79 2.02 -23.71
CA ALA A 224 -21.06 2.70 -23.45
C ALA A 224 -22.18 2.22 -24.38
N GLU A 225 -21.88 2.00 -25.67
CA GLU A 225 -22.80 1.42 -26.64
C GLU A 225 -23.25 0.01 -26.24
N LEU A 226 -22.34 -0.85 -25.76
CA LEU A 226 -22.68 -2.17 -25.24
C LEU A 226 -23.58 -2.09 -24.00
N GLY A 227 -23.32 -1.14 -23.10
CA GLY A 227 -24.17 -0.89 -21.94
C GLY A 227 -25.58 -0.45 -22.34
N ALA A 228 -25.67 0.48 -23.30
CA ALA A 228 -26.95 0.94 -23.85
C ALA A 228 -27.70 -0.22 -24.54
N TRP A 229 -27.00 -1.03 -25.34
CA TRP A 229 -27.54 -2.22 -25.99
C TRP A 229 -28.08 -3.24 -24.98
N ALA A 230 -27.32 -3.56 -23.92
CA ALA A 230 -27.77 -4.50 -22.89
C ALA A 230 -29.00 -3.97 -22.14
N LYS A 231 -29.04 -2.66 -21.89
CA LYS A 231 -30.19 -2.01 -21.26
C LYS A 231 -31.41 -2.03 -22.16
N GLU A 232 -31.26 -1.83 -23.46
CA GLU A 232 -32.38 -1.80 -24.41
C GLU A 232 -32.86 -3.22 -24.78
N LYS A 233 -31.95 -4.10 -25.20
CA LYS A 233 -32.27 -5.41 -25.77
C LYS A 233 -32.45 -6.50 -24.72
N LEU A 234 -31.68 -6.43 -23.63
CA LEU A 234 -31.76 -7.43 -22.56
C LEU A 234 -32.51 -6.91 -21.33
N LEU A 235 -32.85 -5.61 -21.28
CA LEU A 235 -33.39 -4.93 -20.10
C LEU A 235 -32.49 -5.14 -18.87
N LEU A 236 -31.17 -5.11 -19.08
CA LEU A 236 -30.18 -5.28 -18.02
C LEU A 236 -29.37 -3.99 -17.89
N PRO A 237 -29.35 -3.34 -16.70
CA PRO A 237 -28.52 -2.16 -16.48
C PRO A 237 -27.07 -2.60 -16.27
N LEU A 238 -26.43 -3.05 -17.34
CA LEU A 238 -25.05 -3.55 -17.32
C LEU A 238 -24.05 -2.47 -17.70
N GLU A 239 -22.95 -2.40 -16.97
CA GLU A 239 -21.81 -1.56 -17.28
C GLU A 239 -20.65 -2.40 -17.83
N PHE A 240 -20.25 -2.14 -19.07
CA PHE A 240 -19.16 -2.86 -19.72
C PHE A 240 -17.81 -2.21 -19.45
N ARG A 241 -16.78 -3.03 -19.22
CA ARG A 241 -15.40 -2.59 -19.02
C ARG A 241 -14.44 -3.44 -19.86
N SER A 242 -13.35 -2.83 -20.32
CA SER A 242 -12.27 -3.48 -21.07
C SER A 242 -11.00 -3.63 -20.24
#